data_AF-A0A9P5QUF7-F1
#
_entry.id   AF-A0A9P5QUF7-F1
#
_cell.length_a   1.000
_cell.length_b   1.000
_cell.length_c   1.000
_cell.angle_alpha   90.00
_cell.angle_beta   90.00
_cell.angle_gamma   90.00
#
_symmetry.space_group_name_H-M   'P 1'
#
loop_
_entity.id
_entity.type
_entity.pdbx_description
1 polymer ?
#
loop_
_entity_poly.entity_id
_entity_poly.type
_entity_poly.pdbx_seq_one_letter_code
_entity_poly.pdbx_strand_id
1 'polypeptide(L)'
;MAVNAARVESLRDNINRPTRVISYPKNADGTPVYTSEFFGENVFHLQQIAKALPKPAYASFLKQMRGRQSLDRGTADAIAHAVRIWAMDRGATHFTHWFQPQTGTTAEKHDAFLSLKSTFTAAGEEVTAIDAFSGSQLLQAEPDAS
;
A
#
# COMPACT_ATOMS: atom_id res chain seq x y z
N MET A 1 18.89 -25.28 -42.68
CA MET A 1 18.56 -24.07 -41.90
C MET A 1 18.02 -24.50 -40.56
N ALA A 2 18.76 -24.31 -39.48
CA ALA A 2 18.28 -24.64 -38.13
C ALA A 2 17.08 -23.73 -37.81
N VAL A 3 15.90 -24.34 -37.65
CA VAL A 3 14.70 -23.59 -37.27
C VAL A 3 14.92 -23.04 -35.87
N ASN A 4 14.70 -21.74 -35.69
CA ASN A 4 14.84 -21.09 -34.40
C ASN A 4 13.86 -21.73 -33.39
N ALA A 5 14.39 -22.55 -32.48
CA ALA A 5 13.63 -23.37 -31.56
C ALA A 5 12.72 -22.53 -30.64
N ALA A 6 13.21 -21.39 -30.15
CA ALA A 6 12.45 -20.47 -29.30
C ALA A 6 11.21 -19.89 -30.00
N ARG A 7 11.29 -19.65 -31.32
CA ARG A 7 10.14 -19.20 -32.12
C ARG A 7 9.08 -20.30 -32.25
N VAL A 8 9.51 -21.55 -32.39
CA VAL A 8 8.58 -22.69 -32.50
C VAL A 8 7.92 -22.98 -31.15
N GLU A 9 8.67 -22.84 -30.07
CA GLU A 9 8.18 -22.98 -28.69
C GLU A 9 7.15 -21.90 -28.35
N SER A 10 7.42 -20.62 -28.63
CA SER A 10 6.47 -19.55 -28.36
C SER A 10 5.17 -19.67 -29.16
N LEU A 11 5.23 -20.17 -30.40
CA LEU A 11 4.04 -20.46 -31.21
C LEU A 11 3.22 -21.60 -30.59
N ARG A 12 3.87 -22.66 -30.11
CA ARG A 12 3.20 -23.78 -29.43
C ARG A 12 2.56 -23.32 -28.13
N ASP A 13 3.26 -22.53 -27.33
CA ASP A 13 2.74 -22.00 -26.07
C ASP A 13 1.54 -21.09 -26.28
N ASN A 14 1.56 -20.25 -27.31
CA ASN A 14 0.44 -19.36 -27.62
C ASN A 14 -0.80 -20.15 -28.08
N ILE A 15 -0.62 -21.18 -28.92
CA ILE A 15 -1.71 -22.05 -29.36
C ILE A 15 -2.32 -22.83 -28.18
N ASN A 16 -1.49 -23.26 -27.23
CA ASN A 16 -1.91 -24.09 -26.11
C ASN A 16 -2.25 -23.30 -24.83
N ARG A 17 -2.19 -21.95 -24.86
CA ARG A 17 -2.43 -21.14 -23.66
C ARG A 17 -3.91 -21.24 -23.26
N PRO A 18 -4.25 -21.77 -22.08
CA PRO A 18 -5.63 -21.83 -21.64
C PRO A 18 -6.17 -20.42 -21.42
N THR A 19 -7.47 -20.24 -21.69
CA THR A 19 -8.14 -18.97 -21.40
C THR A 19 -8.14 -18.74 -19.89
N ARG A 20 -7.81 -17.52 -19.45
CA ARG A 20 -7.88 -17.14 -18.04
C ARG A 20 -9.34 -17.15 -17.60
N VAL A 21 -9.68 -18.01 -16.64
CA VAL A 21 -10.98 -17.98 -15.97
C VAL A 21 -10.91 -16.96 -14.84
N ILE A 22 -11.79 -15.96 -14.86
CA ILE A 22 -11.88 -14.93 -13.83
C ILE A 22 -13.12 -15.22 -12.98
N SER A 23 -12.91 -15.45 -11.69
CA SER A 23 -14.00 -15.57 -10.72
C SER A 23 -14.40 -14.19 -10.21
N TYR A 24 -15.62 -13.76 -10.55
CA TYR A 24 -16.20 -12.54 -9.99
C TYR A 24 -16.75 -12.78 -8.57
N PRO A 25 -16.76 -11.74 -7.70
CA PRO A 25 -17.39 -11.83 -6.39
C PRO A 25 -18.86 -12.22 -6.52
N LYS A 26 -19.29 -13.19 -5.69
CA LYS A 26 -20.67 -13.68 -5.62
C LYS A 26 -21.16 -13.64 -4.18
N ASN A 27 -22.45 -13.37 -4.01
CA ASN A 27 -23.12 -13.50 -2.72
C ASN A 27 -23.20 -14.97 -2.30
N ALA A 28 -23.58 -15.21 -1.04
CA ALA A 28 -23.82 -16.57 -0.52
C ALA A 28 -24.81 -17.38 -1.38
N ASP A 29 -25.76 -16.69 -2.01
CA ASP A 29 -26.79 -17.28 -2.88
C ASP A 29 -26.31 -17.52 -4.33
N GLY A 30 -25.04 -17.24 -4.63
CA GLY A 30 -24.43 -17.44 -5.96
C GLY A 30 -24.71 -16.33 -6.97
N THR A 31 -25.50 -15.31 -6.63
CA THR A 31 -25.73 -14.12 -7.47
C THR A 31 -24.48 -13.24 -7.52
N PRO A 32 -24.22 -12.54 -8.64
CA PRO A 32 -23.14 -11.56 -8.70
C PRO A 32 -23.32 -10.45 -7.66
N VAL A 33 -22.23 -10.05 -7.00
CA VAL A 33 -22.21 -8.90 -6.08
C VAL A 33 -22.31 -7.60 -6.87
N TYR A 34 -23.02 -6.58 -6.36
CA TYR A 34 -23.04 -5.28 -7.01
C TYR A 34 -21.65 -4.63 -6.97
N THR A 35 -21.23 -4.00 -8.08
CA THR A 35 -19.90 -3.35 -8.16
C THR A 35 -19.66 -2.35 -7.04
N SER A 36 -20.69 -1.65 -6.60
CA SER A 36 -20.62 -0.69 -5.48
C SER A 36 -20.18 -1.31 -4.15
N GLU A 37 -20.36 -2.62 -3.94
CA GLU A 37 -20.03 -3.28 -2.67
C GLU A 37 -18.54 -3.55 -2.50
N PHE A 38 -17.81 -3.82 -3.61
CA PHE A 38 -16.37 -4.09 -3.59
C PHE A 38 -15.53 -2.95 -4.20
N PHE A 39 -16.17 -1.94 -4.81
CA PHE A 39 -15.48 -0.79 -5.36
C PHE A 39 -14.71 -0.04 -4.27
N GLY A 40 -13.39 0.10 -4.45
CA GLY A 40 -12.54 0.81 -3.49
C GLY A 40 -12.30 0.07 -2.17
N GLU A 41 -12.63 -1.23 -2.08
CA GLU A 41 -12.47 -2.04 -0.84
C GLU A 41 -11.01 -2.07 -0.31
N ASN A 42 -10.05 -1.95 -1.24
CA ASN A 42 -8.61 -1.91 -1.00
C ASN A 42 -8.02 -0.50 -1.15
N VAL A 43 -8.83 0.53 -0.89
CA VAL A 43 -8.40 1.94 -0.89
C VAL A 43 -8.68 2.57 0.47
N PHE A 44 -7.66 3.13 1.11
CA PHE A 44 -7.80 3.89 2.36
C PHE A 44 -8.33 5.31 2.08
N HIS A 45 -9.64 5.40 1.84
CA HIS A 45 -10.32 6.63 1.42
C HIS A 45 -10.81 7.49 2.60
N LEU A 46 -11.36 8.68 2.31
CA LEU A 46 -11.77 9.67 3.33
C LEU A 46 -12.75 9.14 4.39
N GLN A 47 -13.67 8.24 4.03
CA GLN A 47 -14.60 7.65 5.01
C GLN A 47 -13.85 6.73 5.97
N GLN A 48 -12.85 5.98 5.49
CA GLN A 48 -12.02 5.13 6.33
C GLN A 48 -11.12 5.98 7.26
N ILE A 49 -10.55 7.07 6.74
CA ILE A 49 -9.79 8.05 7.55
C ILE A 49 -10.68 8.63 8.65
N ALA A 50 -11.93 9.00 8.34
CA ALA A 50 -12.89 9.53 9.31
C ALA A 50 -13.23 8.54 10.43
N LYS A 51 -13.26 7.24 10.13
CA LYS A 51 -13.49 6.18 11.11
C LYS A 51 -12.26 5.90 11.98
N ALA A 52 -11.07 6.06 11.42
CA ALA A 52 -9.81 5.71 12.10
C ALA A 52 -9.24 6.85 12.96
N LEU A 53 -9.54 8.11 12.64
CA LEU A 53 -8.97 9.27 13.33
C LEU A 53 -9.96 9.90 14.34
N PRO A 54 -9.45 10.47 15.45
CA PRO A 54 -10.24 11.34 16.30
C PRO A 54 -10.80 12.55 15.53
N LYS A 55 -12.00 13.02 15.91
CA LYS A 55 -12.67 14.16 15.24
C LYS A 55 -11.77 15.38 15.04
N PRO A 56 -10.94 15.82 16.01
CA PRO A 56 -10.06 16.97 15.80
C PRO A 56 -8.97 16.74 14.75
N ALA A 57 -8.35 15.55 14.74
CA ALA A 57 -7.32 15.19 13.76
C ALA A 57 -7.90 15.08 12.35
N TYR A 58 -9.08 14.48 12.21
CA TYR A 58 -9.79 14.42 10.93
C TYR A 58 -10.18 15.81 10.41
N ALA A 59 -10.66 16.69 11.28
CA ALA A 59 -10.98 18.06 10.91
C ALA A 59 -9.73 18.86 10.48
N SER A 60 -8.60 18.67 11.17
CA SER A 60 -7.30 19.25 10.78
C SER A 60 -6.88 18.76 9.40
N PHE A 61 -6.92 17.44 9.18
CA PHE A 61 -6.59 16.82 7.91
C PHE A 61 -7.46 17.35 6.76
N LEU A 62 -8.78 17.47 6.95
CA LEU A 62 -9.67 18.04 5.92
C LEU A 62 -9.34 19.49 5.58
N LYS A 63 -8.92 20.31 6.57
CA LYS A 63 -8.50 21.69 6.33
C LYS A 63 -7.19 21.73 5.53
N GLN A 64 -6.22 20.89 5.89
CA GLN A 64 -4.93 20.80 5.19
C GLN A 64 -5.10 20.27 3.77
N MET A 65 -5.94 19.27 3.56
CA MET A 65 -6.24 18.71 2.24
C MET A 65 -6.93 19.73 1.31
N ARG A 66 -7.78 20.61 1.85
CA ARG A 66 -8.47 21.66 1.09
C ARG A 66 -7.63 22.92 0.88
N GLY A 67 -6.67 23.17 1.77
CA GLY A 67 -5.81 24.35 1.74
C GLY A 67 -4.45 24.08 1.09
N ARG A 68 -3.69 25.14 0.81
CA ARG A 68 -2.23 25.04 0.53
C ARG A 68 -1.42 25.00 1.83
N GLN A 69 -1.91 24.28 2.84
CA GLN A 69 -1.26 24.17 4.14
C GLN A 69 -0.51 22.84 4.20
N SER A 70 0.69 22.87 4.80
CA SER A 70 1.45 21.65 5.02
C SER A 70 0.73 20.73 6.01
N LEU A 71 0.85 19.42 5.80
CA LEU A 71 0.38 18.42 6.73
C LEU A 71 1.24 18.49 8.00
N ASP A 72 0.60 18.79 9.13
CA ASP A 72 1.32 18.85 10.40
C ASP A 72 1.74 17.44 10.85
N ARG A 73 2.85 17.38 11.60
CA ARG A 73 3.44 16.11 12.01
C ARG A 73 2.51 15.24 12.85
N GLY A 74 1.72 15.84 13.75
CA GLY A 74 0.81 15.09 14.61
C GLY A 74 -0.30 14.42 13.81
N THR A 75 -0.89 15.14 12.86
CA THR A 75 -1.89 14.58 11.94
C THR A 75 -1.26 13.54 11.00
N ALA A 76 -0.04 13.76 10.52
CA ALA A 76 0.69 12.79 9.70
C ALA A 76 0.96 11.48 10.45
N ASP A 77 1.46 11.54 11.68
CA ASP A 77 1.74 10.36 12.51
C ASP A 77 0.46 9.58 12.82
N ALA A 78 -0.65 10.29 13.08
CA ALA A 78 -1.95 9.65 13.30
C ALA A 78 -2.46 8.94 12.04
N ILE A 79 -2.33 9.56 10.85
CA ILE A 79 -2.70 8.93 9.57
C ILE A 79 -1.81 7.73 9.28
N ALA A 80 -0.50 7.85 9.47
CA ALA A 80 0.43 6.75 9.23
C ALA A 80 0.09 5.54 10.10
N HIS A 81 -0.17 5.76 11.39
CA HIS A 81 -0.58 4.70 12.30
C HIS A 81 -1.89 4.02 11.83
N ALA A 82 -2.88 4.81 11.45
CA ALA A 82 -4.17 4.30 10.97
C ALA A 82 -4.06 3.51 9.66
N VAL A 83 -3.28 4.01 8.70
CA VAL A 83 -3.01 3.34 7.41
C VAL A 83 -2.33 1.99 7.64
N ARG A 84 -1.32 1.95 8.51
CA ARG A 84 -0.58 0.72 8.81
C ARG A 84 -1.52 -0.37 9.33
N ILE A 85 -2.33 -0.05 10.34
CA ILE A 85 -3.28 -1.02 10.91
C ILE A 85 -4.26 -1.50 9.83
N TRP A 86 -4.88 -0.57 9.09
CA TRP A 86 -5.85 -0.92 8.06
C TRP A 86 -5.27 -1.80 6.95
N ALA A 87 -4.02 -1.55 6.55
CA ALA A 87 -3.32 -2.31 5.53
C ALA A 87 -2.92 -3.70 6.04
N MET A 88 -2.39 -3.79 7.27
CA MET A 88 -2.02 -5.05 7.91
C MET A 88 -3.23 -5.95 8.16
N ASP A 89 -4.39 -5.39 8.54
CA ASP A 89 -5.65 -6.13 8.67
C ASP A 89 -6.09 -6.78 7.34
N ARG A 90 -5.56 -6.29 6.21
CA ARG A 90 -5.78 -6.82 4.85
C ARG A 90 -4.63 -7.69 4.35
N GLY A 91 -3.67 -8.02 5.22
CA GLY A 91 -2.53 -8.88 4.91
C GLY A 91 -1.34 -8.17 4.26
N ALA A 92 -1.33 -6.83 4.21
CA ALA A 92 -0.15 -6.10 3.74
C ALA A 92 1.00 -6.21 4.75
N THR A 93 2.20 -6.53 4.25
CA THR A 93 3.44 -6.64 5.06
C THR A 93 4.45 -5.56 4.73
N HIS A 94 4.29 -4.89 3.59
CA HIS A 94 5.18 -3.86 3.06
C HIS A 94 4.37 -2.64 2.61
N PHE A 95 5.04 -1.51 2.50
CA PHE A 95 4.55 -0.31 1.85
C PHE A 95 5.55 0.15 0.78
N THR A 96 5.08 1.01 -0.12
CA THR A 96 5.90 1.65 -1.13
C THR A 96 5.43 3.07 -1.37
N HIS A 97 6.36 3.97 -1.68
CA HIS A 97 6.06 5.28 -2.21
C HIS A 97 5.77 5.12 -3.69
N TRP A 98 4.50 4.96 -4.05
CA TRP A 98 4.14 4.80 -5.46
C TRP A 98 4.17 6.15 -6.17
N PHE A 99 5.06 6.30 -7.15
CA PHE A 99 5.12 7.46 -8.05
C PHE A 99 5.53 7.03 -9.46
N GLN A 100 5.30 7.90 -10.44
CA GLN A 100 5.71 7.69 -11.83
C GLN A 100 6.88 8.61 -12.16
N PRO A 101 8.13 8.10 -12.26
CA PRO A 101 9.27 8.92 -12.65
C PRO A 101 9.21 9.29 -14.14
N GLN A 102 9.87 10.38 -14.53
CA GLN A 102 9.96 10.84 -15.93
C GLN A 102 10.92 10.00 -16.80
N THR A 103 11.34 8.83 -16.32
CA THR A 103 12.28 7.93 -17.00
C THR A 103 11.57 6.92 -17.93
N GLY A 104 10.24 6.87 -17.92
CA GLY A 104 9.46 5.91 -18.70
C GLY A 104 9.48 4.47 -18.17
N THR A 105 10.12 4.24 -17.02
CA THR A 105 10.13 2.97 -16.28
C THR A 105 9.51 3.17 -14.90
N THR A 106 8.96 2.13 -14.29
CA THR A 106 8.47 2.20 -12.91
C THR A 106 9.61 1.89 -11.94
N ALA A 107 9.90 2.79 -11.00
CA ALA A 107 10.73 2.50 -9.84
C ALA A 107 9.79 2.15 -8.68
N GLU A 108 9.93 0.95 -8.14
CA GLU A 108 9.21 0.55 -6.93
C GLU A 108 10.21 0.08 -5.87
N LYS A 109 9.99 0.52 -4.63
CA LYS A 109 10.74 0.06 -3.46
C LYS A 109 9.77 -0.44 -2.41
N HIS A 110 9.93 -1.69 -2.00
CA HIS A 110 9.04 -2.33 -1.03
C HIS A 110 9.74 -2.35 0.33
N ASP A 111 9.28 -1.49 1.24
CA ASP A 111 9.79 -1.41 2.61
C ASP A 111 8.84 -2.14 3.56
N ALA A 112 9.38 -2.99 4.43
CA ALA A 112 8.59 -3.70 5.42
C ALA A 112 8.10 -2.76 6.53
N PHE A 113 6.94 -3.06 7.13
CA PHE A 113 6.51 -2.38 8.37
C PHE A 113 7.38 -2.76 9.58
N LEU A 114 8.13 -3.85 9.50
CA LEU A 114 8.97 -4.34 10.58
C LEU A 114 10.10 -3.34 10.91
N SER A 115 10.18 -2.97 12.19
CA SER A 115 11.24 -2.13 12.76
C SER A 115 11.76 -2.73 14.06
N LEU A 116 13.06 -2.56 14.32
CA LEU A 116 13.70 -3.01 15.55
C LEU A 116 13.87 -1.83 16.50
N LYS A 117 13.25 -1.90 17.67
CA LYS A 117 13.38 -0.90 18.73
C LYS A 117 14.30 -1.42 19.82
N SER A 118 15.43 -0.74 19.97
CA SER A 118 16.36 -0.95 21.09
C SER A 118 15.95 -0.09 22.29
N THR A 119 15.90 -0.69 23.47
CA THR A 119 15.65 -0.02 24.76
C THR A 119 16.76 -0.40 25.73
N PHE A 120 17.44 0.61 26.29
CA PHE A 120 18.47 0.40 27.31
C PHE A 120 17.82 0.32 28.68
N THR A 121 17.96 -0.85 29.33
CA THR A 121 17.53 -1.06 30.72
C THR A 121 18.75 -1.24 31.63
N ALA A 122 18.55 -1.23 32.94
CA ALA A 122 19.61 -1.50 33.91
C ALA A 122 20.25 -2.91 33.74
N ALA A 123 19.58 -3.81 33.02
CA ALA A 123 20.04 -5.17 32.74
C ALA A 123 20.77 -5.31 31.38
N GLY A 124 20.89 -4.22 30.60
CA GLY A 124 21.51 -4.22 29.28
C GLY A 124 20.60 -3.69 28.17
N GLU A 125 21.01 -3.91 26.93
CA GLU A 125 20.25 -3.55 25.74
C GLU A 125 19.20 -4.62 25.41
N GLU A 126 17.94 -4.22 25.32
CA GLU A 126 16.83 -5.08 24.90
C GLU A 126 16.32 -4.64 23.52
N VAL A 127 16.36 -5.55 22.54
CA VAL A 127 15.88 -5.30 21.17
C VAL A 127 14.53 -5.97 20.98
N THR A 128 13.52 -5.18 20.61
CA THR A 128 12.15 -5.64 20.36
C THR A 128 11.74 -5.37 18.92
N ALA A 129 11.12 -6.36 18.28
CA ALA A 129 10.54 -6.20 16.96
C ALA A 129 9.15 -5.57 17.07
N ILE A 130 8.88 -4.54 16.29
CA ILE A 130 7.59 -3.85 16.24
C ILE A 130 7.21 -3.53 14.79
N ASP A 131 5.92 -3.50 14.50
CA ASP A 131 5.42 -2.95 13.24
C ASP A 131 5.24 -1.44 13.38
N ALA A 132 5.99 -0.69 12.60
CA ALA A 132 6.05 0.76 12.63
C ALA A 132 5.83 1.35 11.24
N PHE A 133 5.07 2.45 11.22
CA PHE A 133 4.93 3.32 10.06
C PHE A 133 4.67 4.72 10.60
N SER A 134 5.50 5.68 10.20
CA SER A 134 5.55 7.02 10.78
C SER A 134 5.10 8.09 9.79
N GLY A 135 4.65 9.23 10.29
CA GLY A 135 4.30 10.39 9.47
C GLY A 135 5.50 10.92 8.67
N SER A 136 6.73 10.74 9.15
CA SER A 136 7.93 11.04 8.35
C SER A 136 8.00 10.21 7.07
N GLN A 137 7.56 8.95 7.10
CA GLN A 137 7.49 8.13 5.89
C GLN A 137 6.35 8.57 4.97
N LEU A 138 5.34 9.30 5.43
CA LEU A 138 4.35 9.92 4.53
C LEU A 138 4.87 11.18 3.85
N LEU A 139 5.72 11.94 4.55
CA LEU A 139 6.23 13.24 4.10
C LEU A 139 7.51 13.12 3.25
N GLN A 140 8.13 11.95 3.25
CA GLN A 140 9.35 11.70 2.50
C GLN A 140 9.02 11.63 0.99
N ALA A 141 9.41 12.68 0.26
CA ALA A 141 9.68 12.55 -1.16
C ALA A 141 11.00 11.77 -1.28
N GLU A 142 11.05 10.73 -2.11
CA GLU A 142 12.35 10.17 -2.46
C GLU A 142 13.20 11.29 -3.08
N PRO A 143 14.49 11.43 -2.69
CA PRO A 143 15.41 12.20 -3.50
C PRO A 143 15.41 11.55 -4.88
N ASP A 144 15.01 12.31 -5.90
CA ASP A 144 15.12 11.91 -7.31
C ASP A 144 16.58 11.51 -7.54
N ALA A 145 16.83 10.20 -7.52
CA ALA A 145 18.16 9.63 -7.68
C ALA A 145 18.51 9.70 -9.17
N SER A 146 18.91 10.88 -9.63
CA SER A 146 19.74 11.08 -10.81
C SER A 146 21.21 10.84 -10.48
#